data_AF-A0A0D0D3F3-F1
#
_entry.id   AF-A0A0D0D3F3-F1
#
_cell.length_a   1.000
_cell.length_b   1.000
_cell.length_c   1.000
_cell.angle_alpha   90.00
_cell.angle_beta   90.00
_cell.angle_gamma   90.00
#
_symmetry.space_group_name_H-M   'P 1'
#
loop_
_entity.id
_entity.type
_entity.pdbx_description
1 polymer ?
#
loop_
_entity_poly.entity_id
_entity_poly.type
_entity_poly.pdbx_seq_one_letter_code
_entity_poly.pdbx_strand_id
1 'polypeptide(L)'
;MITLVDLVVEHKAEVGDGLNFKTPFWSAVVTVLSPPCRGGTKTVKICKDKWKRLRSTYDTIKNICNTSGFMYLEGAGADIRDVNEDIYVK
;
A
#
# COMPACT_ATOMS: atom_id res chain seq x y z
N MET A 1 7.62 2.22 16.92
CA MET A 1 6.32 2.90 16.67
C MET A 1 5.56 2.01 15.71
N ILE A 2 4.42 1.46 16.11
CA ILE A 2 3.62 0.59 15.25
C ILE A 2 2.80 1.46 14.28
N THR A 3 2.77 1.07 13.01
CA THR A 3 2.00 1.73 11.96
C THR A 3 0.82 0.85 11.50
N LEU A 4 -0.08 1.46 10.72
CA LEU A 4 -1.19 0.72 10.10
C LEU A 4 -0.69 -0.40 9.18
N VAL A 5 0.43 -0.18 8.47
CA VAL A 5 0.98 -1.16 7.53
C VAL A 5 1.58 -2.34 8.29
N ASP A 6 2.29 -2.10 9.39
CA ASP A 6 2.87 -3.16 10.22
C ASP A 6 1.80 -4.15 10.69
N LEU A 7 0.68 -3.63 11.22
CA LEU A 7 -0.45 -4.44 11.69
C LEU A 7 -1.11 -5.24 10.57
N VAL A 8 -1.23 -4.65 9.37
CA VAL A 8 -1.80 -5.35 8.22
C VAL A 8 -0.86 -6.47 7.73
N VAL A 9 0.44 -6.25 7.73
CA VAL A 9 1.44 -7.25 7.33
C VAL A 9 1.47 -8.41 8.34
N GLU A 10 1.43 -8.11 9.62
CA GLU A 10 1.39 -9.09 10.72
C GLU A 10 0.18 -10.02 10.60
N HIS A 11 -1.01 -9.44 10.36
CA HIS A 11 -2.26 -10.20 10.29
C HIS A 11 -2.64 -10.65 8.88
N LYS A 12 -1.72 -10.61 7.90
CA LYS A 12 -2.04 -10.90 6.48
C LYS A 12 -2.73 -12.24 6.23
N ALA A 13 -2.54 -13.22 7.12
CA ALA A 13 -3.15 -14.55 7.04
C ALA A 13 -4.66 -14.55 7.37
N GLU A 14 -5.15 -13.53 8.08
CA GLU A 14 -6.56 -13.37 8.48
C GLU A 14 -7.42 -12.68 7.41
N VAL A 15 -6.77 -12.27 6.32
CA VAL A 15 -7.38 -11.55 5.22
C VAL A 15 -8.43 -12.44 4.55
N GLY A 16 -9.67 -11.95 4.47
CA GLY A 16 -10.75 -12.64 3.78
C GLY A 16 -10.75 -12.40 2.28
N ASP A 17 -11.77 -12.94 1.61
CA ASP A 17 -11.96 -12.78 0.17
C ASP A 17 -11.90 -11.31 -0.25
N GLY A 18 -11.16 -11.05 -1.32
CA GLY A 18 -10.98 -9.71 -1.86
C GLY A 18 -9.96 -8.85 -1.10
N LEU A 19 -9.00 -9.46 -0.40
CA LEU A 19 -7.90 -8.85 0.37
C LEU A 19 -8.31 -7.76 1.39
N ASN A 20 -9.40 -8.01 2.12
CA ASN A 20 -9.89 -7.09 3.14
C ASN A 20 -10.08 -7.80 4.49
N PHE A 21 -10.00 -7.03 5.57
CA PHE A 21 -10.14 -7.54 6.93
C PHE A 21 -11.56 -7.32 7.47
N LYS A 22 -12.01 -8.24 8.33
CA LYS A 22 -13.30 -8.13 9.02
C LYS A 22 -13.28 -6.98 10.04
N THR A 23 -14.46 -6.48 10.41
CA THR A 23 -14.60 -5.39 11.38
C THR A 23 -13.84 -5.58 12.70
N PRO A 24 -13.78 -6.78 13.33
CA PRO A 24 -13.03 -6.98 14.57
C PRO A 24 -11.54 -6.61 14.47
N PHE A 25 -10.89 -6.96 13.36
CA PHE A 25 -9.51 -6.57 13.09
C PHE A 25 -9.34 -5.05 13.12
N TRP A 26 -10.20 -4.31 12.43
CA TRP A 26 -10.09 -2.85 12.38
C TRP A 26 -10.36 -2.17 13.73
N SER A 27 -11.23 -2.74 14.55
CA SER A 27 -11.42 -2.27 15.93
C SER A 27 -10.16 -2.48 16.75
N ALA A 28 -9.50 -3.64 16.63
CA ALA A 28 -8.24 -3.92 17.32
C ALA A 28 -7.12 -2.97 16.85
N VAL A 29 -7.01 -2.73 15.53
CA VAL A 29 -6.05 -1.77 14.96
C VAL A 29 -6.21 -0.38 15.55
N VAL A 30 -7.44 0.11 15.69
CA VAL A 30 -7.69 1.44 16.28
C VAL A 30 -7.24 1.49 17.74
N THR A 31 -7.48 0.43 18.51
CA THR A 31 -7.00 0.32 19.89
C THR A 31 -5.48 0.40 19.97
N VAL A 32 -4.77 -0.34 19.11
CA VAL A 32 -3.30 -0.34 19.08
C VAL A 32 -2.71 0.99 18.63
N LEU A 33 -3.39 1.68 17.70
CA LEU A 33 -2.97 2.99 17.19
C LEU A 33 -3.39 4.16 18.09
N SER A 34 -4.02 3.89 19.23
CA SER A 34 -4.51 4.90 20.17
C SER A 34 -3.68 4.93 21.47
N PRO A 35 -3.35 6.13 22.00
CA PRO A 35 -3.52 7.43 21.38
C PRO A 35 -2.55 7.61 20.20
N PRO A 36 -2.92 8.37 19.15
CA PRO A 36 -2.05 8.55 18.01
C PRO A 36 -0.78 9.33 18.40
N CYS A 37 0.38 8.81 17.98
CA CYS A 37 1.66 9.52 18.17
C CYS A 37 1.70 10.87 17.44
N ARG A 38 1.00 10.99 16.30
CA ARG A 38 0.86 12.20 15.48
C ARG A 38 -0.52 12.27 14.80
N GLY A 39 -1.00 13.50 14.62
CA GLY A 39 -2.23 13.83 13.88
C GLY A 39 -3.51 13.50 14.64
N GLY A 40 -4.64 13.53 13.93
CA GLY A 40 -5.97 13.32 14.52
C GLY A 40 -6.25 11.87 14.94
N THR A 41 -7.32 11.72 15.73
CA THR A 41 -7.85 10.43 16.21
C THR A 41 -8.03 9.43 15.07
N LYS A 42 -7.50 8.22 15.27
CA LYS A 42 -7.69 7.13 14.32
C LYS A 42 -9.03 6.48 14.62
N THR A 43 -9.92 6.47 13.63
CA THR A 43 -11.20 5.74 13.70
C THR A 43 -11.14 4.51 12.80
N VAL A 44 -12.06 3.56 13.03
CA VAL A 44 -12.17 2.35 12.21
C VAL A 44 -12.35 2.72 10.74
N LYS A 45 -13.21 3.70 10.47
CA LYS A 45 -13.46 4.23 9.12
C LYS A 45 -12.18 4.79 8.49
N ILE A 46 -11.44 5.63 9.21
CA ILE A 46 -10.20 6.24 8.70
C ILE A 46 -9.15 5.16 8.38
N CYS A 47 -8.99 4.16 9.24
CA CYS A 47 -8.02 3.08 9.00
C CYS A 47 -8.41 2.23 7.78
N LYS A 48 -9.69 1.86 7.67
CA LYS A 48 -10.24 1.13 6.51
C LYS A 48 -10.06 1.91 5.21
N ASP A 49 -10.44 3.18 5.18
CA ASP A 49 -10.37 4.02 3.98
C ASP A 49 -8.91 4.23 3.55
N LYS A 50 -8.00 4.40 4.52
CA LYS A 50 -6.56 4.53 4.24
C LYS A 50 -5.97 3.24 3.67
N TRP A 51 -6.32 2.07 4.23
CA TRP A 51 -5.91 0.78 3.69
C TRP A 51 -6.41 0.57 2.26
N LYS A 52 -7.70 0.85 2.01
CA LYS A 52 -8.30 0.74 0.68
C LYS A 52 -7.56 1.59 -0.35
N ARG A 53 -7.22 2.84 0.00
CA ARG A 53 -6.48 3.74 -0.89
C ARG A 53 -5.07 3.24 -1.16
N LEU A 54 -4.34 2.84 -0.11
CA LEU A 54 -2.97 2.31 -0.24
C LEU A 54 -2.94 1.11 -1.18
N ARG A 55 -3.84 0.17 -0.98
CA ARG A 55 -3.94 -1.02 -1.82
C ARG A 55 -4.31 -0.69 -3.26
N SER A 56 -5.27 0.21 -3.49
CA SER A 56 -5.61 0.65 -4.84
C SER A 56 -4.40 1.22 -5.56
N THR A 57 -3.59 2.03 -4.88
CA THR A 57 -2.34 2.56 -5.45
C THR A 57 -1.33 1.46 -5.74
N TYR A 58 -1.16 0.50 -4.82
CA TYR A 58 -0.28 -0.66 -5.03
C TYR A 58 -0.72 -1.49 -6.25
N ASP A 59 -2.01 -1.79 -6.37
CA ASP A 59 -2.55 -2.56 -7.50
C ASP A 59 -2.33 -1.81 -8.83
N THR A 60 -2.50 -0.48 -8.85
CA THR A 60 -2.18 0.36 -10.02
C THR A 60 -0.71 0.28 -10.39
N ILE A 61 0.20 0.45 -9.42
CA ILE A 61 1.65 0.36 -9.67
C ILE A 61 2.01 -1.02 -10.20
N LYS A 62 1.54 -2.08 -9.55
CA LYS A 62 1.78 -3.46 -9.98
C LYS A 62 1.30 -3.72 -11.41
N ASN A 63 0.14 -3.21 -11.78
CA ASN A 63 -0.38 -3.32 -13.15
C ASN A 63 0.48 -2.55 -14.17
N ILE A 64 0.95 -1.35 -13.83
CA ILE A 64 1.86 -0.58 -14.68
C ILE A 64 3.16 -1.36 -14.88
N CYS A 65 3.77 -1.89 -13.82
CA CYS A 65 5.00 -2.66 -13.91
C CYS A 65 4.86 -3.89 -14.81
N ASN A 66 3.71 -4.57 -14.74
CA ASN A 66 3.46 -5.77 -15.54
C ASN A 66 3.15 -5.47 -17.03
N THR A 67 2.73 -4.25 -17.37
CA THR A 67 2.27 -3.90 -18.73
C THR A 67 3.23 -3.01 -19.51
N SER A 68 3.97 -2.13 -18.84
CA SER A 68 4.65 -1.01 -19.49
C SER A 68 6.15 -1.20 -19.74
N GLY A 69 6.75 -2.29 -19.26
CA GLY A 69 8.21 -2.48 -19.30
C GLY A 69 8.99 -1.60 -18.31
N PHE A 70 8.31 -0.69 -17.59
CA PHE A 70 8.90 0.02 -16.47
C PHE A 70 9.14 -0.94 -15.31
N MET A 71 10.41 -1.30 -15.12
CA MET A 71 10.83 -2.14 -14.01
C MET A 71 10.79 -1.31 -12.72
N TYR A 72 9.79 -1.55 -11.87
CA TYR A 72 9.80 -1.07 -10.49
C TYR A 72 10.49 -2.14 -9.64
N LEU A 73 11.72 -1.84 -9.21
CA LEU A 73 12.50 -2.68 -8.33
C LEU A 73 12.33 -2.19 -6.90
N GLU A 74 11.95 -3.05 -5.94
CA GLU A 74 11.76 -2.65 -4.54
C GLU A 74 12.96 -1.89 -3.93
N GLY A 75 14.19 -2.20 -4.39
CA GLY A 75 15.41 -1.53 -3.94
C GLY A 75 15.85 -0.31 -4.77
N ALA A 76 15.38 -0.15 -6.00
CA ALA A 76 15.81 0.94 -6.91
C ALA A 76 14.68 1.92 -7.29
N GLY A 77 13.45 1.64 -6.85
CA GLY A 77 12.27 2.44 -7.19
C GLY A 77 11.87 2.26 -8.65
N ALA A 78 11.28 3.30 -9.24
CA ALA A 78 11.10 3.36 -10.68
C ALA A 78 12.48 3.60 -11.29
N ASP A 79 13.06 2.57 -11.90
CA ASP A 79 14.36 2.62 -12.59
C ASP A 79 14.18 3.40 -13.91
N ILE A 80 13.90 4.70 -13.80
CA ILE A 80 13.79 5.64 -14.91
C ILE A 80 15.21 5.95 -15.35
N ARG A 81 15.75 5.10 -16.22
CA ARG A 81 17.01 5.36 -16.92
C ARG A 81 16.69 6.20 -18.17
N ASP A 82 17.55 7.15 -18.50
CA ASP A 82 17.54 7.87 -19.79
C ASP A 82 17.95 6.92 -20.94
N VAL A 83 17.27 5.79 -21.11
CA VAL A 83 17.48 4.93 -22.27
C VAL A 83 16.45 5.31 -23.31
N ASN A 84 16.74 6.40 -24.02
CA ASN A 84 16.13 6.64 -25.31
C ASN A 84 17.03 7.50 -26.21
N GLU A 85 18.23 7.00 -26.53
CA GLU A 85 19.04 7.59 -27.60
C GLU A 85 18.63 7.13 -29.02
N ASP A 86 17.72 6.15 -29.19
CA ASP A 86 17.51 5.52 -30.51
C ASP A 86 16.07 5.53 -31.09
N ILE A 87 15.09 6.29 -30.55
CA ILE A 87 13.74 6.42 -31.18
C ILE A 87 13.63 7.66 -32.09
N TYR A 88 14.67 7.95 -32.87
CA TYR A 88 14.53 8.77 -34.08
C TYR A 88 15.44 8.23 -35.19
N VAL A 89 15.04 7.12 -35.80
CA VAL A 89 15.54 6.78 -37.14
C VAL A 89 14.96 7.80 -38.10
N LYS A 90 15.85 8.55 -38.74
CA LYS A 90 15.56 9.62 -39.71
C LYS A 90 15.25 9.06 -41.09
#